data_AF-A0A5C7ZNU2-F1
#
_entry.id   AF-A0A5C7ZNU2-F1
#
_cell.length_a   1.000
_cell.length_b   1.000
_cell.length_c   1.000
_cell.angle_alpha   90.00
_cell.angle_beta   90.00
_cell.angle_gamma   90.00
#
_symmetry.space_group_name_H-M   'P 1'
#
loop_
_entity.id
_entity.type
_entity.pdbx_description
1 polymer ?
#
loop_
_entity_poly.entity_id
_entity_poly.type
_entity_poly.pdbx_seq_one_letter_code
_entity_poly.pdbx_strand_id
1 'polypeptide(L)'
;MLDKRTKWLLLLSLMLGMAMAPVACVLAGTGCTITTAIEDGRKFKADICVPNPGGGADYEMSFDLEFDVDPDDPGSLQNLTVPCVGFSVDVLDAGEIANIDSRLPDPANQAIDPALPLRVTIEPPVGCGLAFKDDYDAEFDATNLTWVAQSPYRLMKAPIGGSFVDITAEVLPGSVRSRGCSGTFSEFVMVVDSVQDYANEAIAAYADLGLALNDNALGPTARSTLKSDHGVSQAAFVAGNYAEAIARLDDLKAHCGVLGGPALPNAWRSARDLVNLEGELVSKTGHVRFLLGRLNGDP
;
A
#
# COMPACT_ATOMS: atom_id res chain seq x y z
N MET A 1 -49.74 -13.13 73.03
CA MET A 1 -50.62 -12.04 72.57
C MET A 1 -50.74 -12.20 71.07
N LEU A 2 -51.89 -12.69 70.60
CA LEU A 2 -52.84 -11.94 69.76
C LEU A 2 -52.19 -11.38 68.50
N ASP A 3 -52.67 -11.55 67.27
CA ASP A 3 -53.87 -12.15 66.68
C ASP A 3 -53.79 -11.76 65.18
N LYS A 4 -54.70 -12.29 64.37
CA LYS A 4 -55.15 -11.79 63.06
C LYS A 4 -54.54 -12.41 61.79
N ARG A 5 -55.28 -13.43 61.34
CA ARG A 5 -55.77 -13.66 59.97
C ARG A 5 -55.80 -12.39 59.09
N THR A 6 -55.56 -12.54 57.77
CA THR A 6 -56.57 -12.31 56.69
C THR A 6 -55.94 -12.23 55.28
N LYS A 7 -56.29 -13.24 54.45
CA LYS A 7 -56.71 -13.27 53.03
C LYS A 7 -55.95 -12.55 51.88
N TRP A 8 -55.79 -13.34 50.81
CA TRP A 8 -55.97 -13.06 49.36
C TRP A 8 -54.91 -12.21 48.63
N LEU A 9 -54.26 -12.79 47.62
CA LEU A 9 -54.61 -12.59 46.18
C LEU A 9 -53.75 -13.49 45.28
N LEU A 10 -54.39 -14.11 44.29
CA LEU A 10 -53.74 -14.69 43.10
C LEU A 10 -53.11 -13.56 42.27
N LEU A 11 -51.92 -13.80 41.74
CA LEU A 11 -51.43 -13.18 40.50
C LEU A 11 -50.50 -14.17 39.79
N LEU A 12 -51.10 -14.95 38.87
CA LEU A 12 -50.38 -15.56 37.76
C LEU A 12 -49.78 -14.43 36.93
N SER A 13 -48.45 -14.34 36.88
CA SER A 13 -47.73 -13.51 35.92
C SER A 13 -47.01 -14.43 34.94
N LEU A 14 -47.63 -14.59 33.78
CA LEU A 14 -47.10 -15.22 32.58
C LEU A 14 -45.98 -14.31 32.04
N MET A 15 -44.71 -14.62 32.34
CA MET A 15 -43.59 -13.96 31.65
C MET A 15 -43.40 -14.60 30.27
N LEU A 16 -44.06 -14.01 29.28
CA LEU A 16 -43.77 -14.21 27.87
C LEU A 16 -42.59 -13.31 27.52
N GLY A 17 -41.37 -13.86 27.58
CA GLY A 17 -40.18 -13.18 27.05
C GLY A 17 -40.24 -13.15 25.53
N MET A 18 -40.65 -12.02 24.96
CA MET A 18 -40.46 -11.70 23.55
C MET A 18 -38.95 -11.61 23.28
N ALA A 19 -38.38 -12.69 22.75
CA ALA A 19 -37.11 -12.62 22.05
C ALA A 19 -37.34 -11.85 20.75
N MET A 20 -36.89 -10.59 20.71
CA MET A 20 -36.75 -9.86 19.45
C MET A 20 -35.61 -10.50 18.67
N ALA A 21 -35.94 -11.45 17.80
CA ALA A 21 -35.06 -11.86 16.73
C ALA A 21 -34.94 -10.67 15.75
N PRO A 22 -33.73 -10.30 15.31
CA PRO A 22 -33.59 -9.35 14.22
C PRO A 22 -34.24 -9.96 12.97
N VAL A 23 -35.23 -9.26 12.43
CA VAL A 23 -35.82 -9.56 11.13
C VAL A 23 -34.74 -9.29 10.09
N ALA A 24 -34.04 -10.34 9.69
CA ALA A 24 -33.27 -10.33 8.47
C ALA A 24 -34.28 -10.26 7.31
N CYS A 25 -34.45 -9.06 6.76
CA CYS A 25 -35.07 -8.90 5.46
C CYS A 25 -34.05 -9.42 4.44
N VAL A 26 -34.22 -10.68 4.03
CA VAL A 26 -33.45 -11.32 2.98
C VAL A 26 -33.89 -10.70 1.65
N LEU A 27 -33.14 -9.72 1.18
CA LEU A 27 -33.00 -9.46 -0.25
C LEU A 27 -31.74 -10.19 -0.71
N ALA A 28 -31.93 -11.13 -1.63
CA ALA A 28 -30.86 -11.91 -2.22
C ALA A 28 -29.94 -11.02 -3.06
N GLY A 29 -28.77 -10.71 -2.50
CA GLY A 29 -27.52 -10.41 -3.20
C GLY A 29 -26.43 -11.13 -2.40
N THR A 30 -25.88 -12.20 -2.93
CA THR A 30 -25.03 -13.14 -2.17
C THR A 30 -23.57 -12.96 -2.57
N GLY A 31 -22.69 -12.65 -1.60
CA GLY A 31 -21.28 -13.03 -1.66
C GLY A 31 -20.23 -11.93 -1.42
N CYS A 32 -20.51 -10.69 -1.82
CA CYS A 32 -19.44 -9.71 -1.97
C CYS A 32 -19.35 -8.76 -0.77
N THR A 33 -18.29 -8.89 0.03
CA THR A 33 -18.05 -8.07 1.22
C THR A 33 -16.58 -7.71 1.34
N ILE A 34 -16.30 -6.50 1.81
CA ILE A 34 -14.96 -6.09 2.21
C ILE A 34 -14.75 -6.50 3.67
N THR A 35 -13.65 -7.20 3.96
CA THR A 35 -13.23 -7.50 5.33
C THR A 35 -11.86 -6.92 5.60
N THR A 36 -11.65 -6.42 6.82
CA THR A 36 -10.38 -5.82 7.23
C THR A 36 -9.94 -6.37 8.57
N ALA A 37 -8.64 -6.58 8.73
CA ALA A 37 -8.05 -7.13 9.95
C ALA A 37 -6.65 -6.55 10.20
N ILE A 38 -6.21 -6.63 11.45
CA ILE A 38 -4.79 -6.52 11.81
C ILE A 38 -4.27 -7.93 12.10
N GLU A 39 -3.25 -8.34 11.35
CA GLU A 39 -2.56 -9.62 11.51
C GLU A 39 -1.22 -9.38 12.22
N ASP A 40 -0.92 -10.23 13.20
CA ASP A 40 0.35 -10.28 13.95
C ASP A 40 0.83 -8.94 14.54
N GLY A 41 -0.06 -7.96 14.67
CA GLY A 41 0.22 -6.62 15.19
C GLY A 41 1.03 -5.71 14.26
N ARG A 42 1.41 -6.18 13.07
CA ARG A 42 2.27 -5.45 12.11
C ARG A 42 1.70 -5.31 10.71
N LYS A 43 0.59 -6.01 10.41
CA LYS A 43 0.04 -6.07 9.07
C LYS A 43 -1.43 -5.67 9.09
N PHE A 44 -1.79 -4.70 8.27
CA PHE A 44 -3.19 -4.45 7.90
C PHE A 44 -3.50 -5.26 6.65
N LYS A 45 -4.63 -5.98 6.67
CA LYS A 45 -5.11 -6.76 5.53
C LYS A 45 -6.54 -6.35 5.21
N ALA A 46 -6.82 -6.13 3.93
CA ALA A 46 -8.15 -5.92 3.39
C ALA A 46 -8.43 -6.94 2.29
N ASP A 47 -9.37 -7.86 2.52
CA ASP A 47 -9.93 -8.69 1.46
C ASP A 47 -11.11 -7.94 0.86
N ILE A 48 -11.00 -7.61 -0.42
CA ILE A 48 -11.91 -6.71 -1.14
C ILE A 48 -12.69 -7.54 -2.15
N CYS A 49 -14.01 -7.56 -1.98
CA CYS A 49 -14.93 -7.92 -3.03
C CYS A 49 -15.89 -6.74 -3.22
N VAL A 50 -15.97 -6.20 -4.44
CA VAL A 50 -16.96 -5.17 -4.80
C VAL A 50 -17.75 -5.59 -6.04
N PRO A 51 -19.11 -5.48 -6.03
CA PRO A 51 -19.91 -5.83 -7.18
C PRO A 51 -19.58 -4.98 -8.41
N ASN A 52 -19.54 -5.61 -9.58
CA ASN A 52 -19.35 -4.90 -10.84
C ASN A 52 -20.66 -4.16 -11.24
N PRO A 53 -20.65 -2.81 -11.30
CA PRO A 53 -21.85 -2.03 -11.59
C PRO A 53 -22.36 -2.21 -13.04
N GLY A 54 -21.49 -2.62 -13.96
CA GLY A 54 -21.84 -2.96 -15.34
C GLY A 54 -22.41 -4.37 -15.52
N GLY A 55 -22.45 -5.17 -14.45
CA GLY A 55 -22.73 -6.60 -14.50
C GLY A 55 -21.51 -7.43 -14.95
N GLY A 56 -21.42 -8.67 -14.51
CA GLY A 56 -20.26 -9.54 -14.76
C GLY A 56 -19.76 -10.20 -13.48
N ALA A 57 -18.51 -10.63 -13.48
CA ALA A 57 -17.82 -11.05 -12.26
C ALA A 57 -17.57 -9.84 -11.35
N ASP A 58 -17.62 -10.05 -10.05
CA ASP A 58 -17.26 -9.06 -9.05
C ASP A 58 -15.75 -8.74 -9.13
N TYR A 59 -15.39 -7.56 -8.66
CA TYR A 59 -13.99 -7.15 -8.52
C TYR A 59 -13.45 -7.67 -7.19
N GLU A 60 -12.50 -8.58 -7.26
CA GLU A 60 -11.89 -9.31 -6.17
C GLU A 60 -10.37 -9.07 -6.13
N MET A 61 -9.89 -8.61 -4.98
CA MET A 61 -8.46 -8.48 -4.69
C MET A 61 -8.23 -8.50 -3.17
N SER A 62 -6.98 -8.70 -2.74
CA SER A 62 -6.56 -8.27 -1.41
C SER A 62 -5.60 -7.09 -1.49
N PHE A 63 -5.67 -6.23 -0.49
CA PHE A 63 -4.72 -5.15 -0.27
C PHE A 63 -4.12 -5.28 1.13
N ASP A 64 -2.80 -5.41 1.18
CA ASP A 64 -2.07 -5.58 2.43
C ASP A 64 -1.10 -4.40 2.62
N LEU A 65 -0.97 -3.95 3.86
CA LEU A 65 0.10 -3.08 4.32
C LEU A 65 0.85 -3.80 5.43
N GLU A 66 2.10 -4.15 5.19
CA GLU A 66 2.97 -4.78 6.18
C GLU A 66 4.07 -3.82 6.60
N PHE A 67 4.09 -3.44 7.86
CA PHE A 67 5.07 -2.49 8.39
C PHE A 67 6.35 -3.22 8.79
N ASP A 68 7.50 -2.64 8.46
CA ASP A 68 8.74 -3.08 9.09
C ASP A 68 8.72 -2.69 10.57
N VAL A 69 9.09 -3.62 11.43
CA VAL A 69 9.06 -3.44 12.87
C VAL A 69 10.42 -3.85 13.40
N ASP A 70 11.18 -2.86 13.83
CA ASP A 70 12.43 -3.08 14.54
C ASP A 70 12.13 -3.79 15.88
N PRO A 71 12.58 -5.04 16.09
CA PRO A 71 12.35 -5.76 17.33
C PRO A 71 13.04 -5.11 18.55
N ASP A 72 14.07 -4.30 18.32
CA ASP A 72 14.79 -3.56 19.36
C ASP A 72 14.15 -2.19 19.67
N ASP A 73 13.25 -1.69 18.80
CA ASP A 73 12.44 -0.50 19.03
C ASP A 73 10.93 -0.83 18.98
N PRO A 74 10.31 -1.21 20.11
CA PRO A 74 8.87 -1.47 20.16
C PRO A 74 8.00 -0.22 19.91
N GLY A 75 8.62 0.97 19.83
CA GLY A 75 7.96 2.21 19.42
C GLY A 75 8.03 2.48 17.92
N SER A 76 8.64 1.58 17.13
CA SER A 76 8.75 1.68 15.66
C SER A 76 7.40 1.60 14.96
N LEU A 77 6.39 0.97 15.56
CA LEU A 77 5.01 0.98 15.10
C LEU A 77 4.05 1.27 16.26
N GLN A 78 3.17 2.26 16.07
CA GLN A 78 2.23 2.70 17.11
C GLN A 78 0.83 2.80 16.55
N ASN A 79 -0.12 2.31 17.34
CA ASN A 79 -1.56 2.42 17.10
C ASN A 79 -2.04 1.93 15.72
N LEU A 80 -1.45 0.84 15.22
CA LEU A 80 -1.99 0.09 14.09
C LEU A 80 -3.30 -0.59 14.49
N THR A 81 -4.42 -0.01 14.06
CA THR A 81 -5.76 -0.58 14.22
C THR A 81 -6.55 -0.31 12.95
N VAL A 82 -7.55 -1.16 12.63
CA VAL A 82 -8.37 -1.01 11.43
C VAL A 82 -8.92 0.43 11.25
N PRO A 83 -9.50 1.09 12.27
CA PRO A 83 -9.99 2.46 12.12
C PRO A 83 -8.88 3.50 11.91
N CYS A 84 -7.67 3.22 12.40
CA CYS A 84 -6.54 4.15 12.37
C CYS A 84 -5.79 4.12 11.03
N VAL A 85 -5.95 3.06 10.23
CA VAL A 85 -5.43 2.99 8.86
C VAL A 85 -6.16 3.96 7.94
N GLY A 86 -7.45 4.23 8.18
CA GLY A 86 -8.23 5.11 7.31
C GLY A 86 -8.40 4.55 5.89
N PHE A 87 -8.65 3.24 5.81
CA PHE A 87 -8.82 2.51 4.55
C PHE A 87 -10.20 2.80 3.91
N SER A 88 -10.20 3.04 2.60
CA SER A 88 -11.38 2.99 1.75
C SER A 88 -11.05 2.42 0.37
N VAL A 89 -12.05 1.92 -0.33
CA VAL A 89 -11.94 1.46 -1.71
C VAL A 89 -13.09 2.00 -2.54
N ASP A 90 -12.78 2.44 -3.76
CA ASP A 90 -13.75 2.93 -4.73
C ASP A 90 -13.66 2.11 -6.03
N VAL A 91 -14.81 1.86 -6.66
CA VAL A 91 -14.88 1.40 -8.05
C VAL A 91 -14.93 2.64 -8.93
N LEU A 92 -13.93 2.81 -9.78
CA LEU A 92 -13.75 4.00 -10.60
C LEU A 92 -14.75 4.03 -11.75
N ASP A 93 -15.42 5.17 -11.92
CA ASP A 93 -16.18 5.44 -13.14
C ASP A 93 -15.28 5.91 -14.30
N ALA A 94 -15.84 6.06 -15.50
CA ALA A 94 -15.08 6.45 -16.68
C ALA A 94 -14.41 7.83 -16.57
N GLY A 95 -15.02 8.77 -15.84
CA GLY A 95 -14.45 10.09 -15.60
C GLY A 95 -13.29 10.03 -14.60
N GLU A 96 -13.43 9.21 -13.56
CA GLU A 96 -12.37 8.97 -12.57
C GLU A 96 -11.18 8.23 -13.18
N ILE A 97 -11.42 7.22 -14.02
CA ILE A 97 -10.37 6.53 -14.79
C ILE A 97 -9.59 7.53 -15.64
N ALA A 98 -10.30 8.35 -16.44
CA ALA A 98 -9.64 9.36 -17.28
C ALA A 98 -8.84 10.38 -16.45
N ASN A 99 -9.31 10.72 -15.25
CA ASN A 99 -8.57 11.58 -14.33
C ASN A 99 -7.29 10.91 -13.82
N ILE A 100 -7.35 9.64 -13.42
CA ILE A 100 -6.18 8.88 -12.96
C ILE A 100 -5.18 8.69 -14.10
N ASP A 101 -5.64 8.26 -15.27
CA ASP A 101 -4.78 8.04 -16.45
C ASP A 101 -4.00 9.31 -16.80
N SER A 102 -4.64 10.49 -16.73
CA SER A 102 -3.97 11.77 -17.00
C SER A 102 -2.86 12.16 -16.00
N ARG A 103 -2.79 11.47 -14.85
CA ARG A 103 -1.82 11.71 -13.77
C ARG A 103 -0.74 10.62 -13.71
N LEU A 104 -0.81 9.60 -14.55
CA LEU A 104 0.21 8.56 -14.66
C LEU A 104 1.52 9.11 -15.23
N PRO A 105 2.67 8.50 -14.92
CA PRO A 105 3.96 8.96 -15.42
C PRO A 105 4.10 8.76 -16.95
N ASP A 106 3.45 7.75 -17.52
CA ASP A 106 3.36 7.55 -18.96
C ASP A 106 1.91 7.34 -19.43
N PRO A 107 1.11 8.42 -19.53
CA PRO A 107 -0.31 8.32 -19.87
C PRO A 107 -0.58 7.86 -21.32
N ALA A 108 0.47 7.73 -22.15
CA ALA A 108 0.33 7.21 -23.51
C ALA A 108 0.29 5.68 -23.54
N ASN A 109 0.96 5.02 -22.58
CA ASN A 109 1.12 3.57 -22.56
C ASN A 109 0.53 2.91 -21.32
N GLN A 110 0.33 3.68 -20.25
CA GLN A 110 -0.23 3.21 -18.98
C GLN A 110 -1.69 3.64 -18.84
N ALA A 111 -2.52 2.72 -18.35
CA ALA A 111 -3.93 2.98 -18.06
C ALA A 111 -4.48 2.03 -16.99
N ILE A 112 -5.57 2.41 -16.34
CA ILE A 112 -6.33 1.49 -15.49
C ILE A 112 -6.87 0.31 -16.33
N ASP A 113 -6.62 -0.92 -15.87
CA ASP A 113 -7.21 -2.11 -16.48
C ASP A 113 -8.69 -2.19 -16.08
N PRO A 114 -9.65 -2.19 -17.04
CA PRO A 114 -11.08 -2.28 -16.73
C PRO A 114 -11.47 -3.60 -16.05
N ALA A 115 -10.60 -4.61 -16.02
CA ALA A 115 -10.79 -5.82 -15.23
C ALA A 115 -10.61 -5.60 -13.71
N LEU A 116 -9.92 -4.53 -13.30
CA LEU A 116 -9.73 -4.15 -11.91
C LEU A 116 -9.74 -2.61 -11.73
N PRO A 117 -10.86 -1.92 -11.97
CA PRO A 117 -10.95 -0.46 -11.89
C PRO A 117 -11.13 -0.01 -10.44
N LEU A 118 -10.24 -0.44 -9.55
CA LEU A 118 -10.30 -0.16 -8.11
C LEU A 118 -9.24 0.87 -7.72
N ARG A 119 -9.64 1.84 -6.90
CA ARG A 119 -8.73 2.72 -6.16
C ARG A 119 -8.80 2.38 -4.69
N VAL A 120 -7.67 2.03 -4.11
CA VAL A 120 -7.52 1.93 -2.65
C VAL A 120 -7.00 3.27 -2.13
N THR A 121 -7.59 3.79 -1.07
CA THR A 121 -7.12 5.01 -0.40
C THR A 121 -6.79 4.68 1.05
N ILE A 122 -5.62 5.14 1.48
CA ILE A 122 -5.16 5.04 2.87
C ILE A 122 -4.98 6.45 3.38
N GLU A 123 -5.91 6.91 4.23
CA GLU A 123 -5.89 8.26 4.77
C GLU A 123 -6.10 8.21 6.30
N PRO A 124 -5.04 7.89 7.08
CA PRO A 124 -5.13 7.80 8.52
C PRO A 124 -5.68 9.09 9.14
N PRO A 125 -6.68 9.01 10.05
CA PRO A 125 -7.19 10.18 10.73
C PRO A 125 -6.10 10.86 11.58
N VAL A 126 -5.99 12.18 11.49
CA VAL A 126 -4.91 12.96 12.13
C VAL A 126 -4.74 12.65 13.62
N GLY A 127 -5.86 12.56 14.35
CA GLY A 127 -5.88 12.28 15.78
C GLY A 127 -5.79 10.80 16.17
N CYS A 128 -5.64 9.89 15.21
CA CYS A 128 -5.57 8.46 15.51
C CYS A 128 -4.24 8.12 16.19
N GLY A 129 -3.13 8.77 15.84
CA GLY A 129 -1.82 8.49 16.43
C GLY A 129 -1.14 7.27 15.82
N LEU A 130 -1.56 6.82 14.64
CA LEU A 130 -0.80 5.87 13.83
C LEU A 130 0.57 6.50 13.53
N ALA A 131 1.63 5.80 13.89
CA ALA A 131 2.99 6.20 13.59
C ALA A 131 3.81 4.96 13.25
N PHE A 132 4.73 5.11 12.30
CA PHE A 132 5.67 4.05 11.97
C PHE A 132 7.05 4.64 11.68
N LYS A 133 8.06 3.80 11.80
CA LYS A 133 9.41 4.05 11.32
C LYS A 133 9.71 3.17 10.12
N ASP A 134 10.77 3.53 9.41
CA ASP A 134 11.29 2.81 8.25
C ASP A 134 10.22 2.73 7.15
N ASP A 135 10.13 1.66 6.36
CA ASP A 135 9.11 1.52 5.32
C ASP A 135 7.97 0.56 5.69
N TYR A 136 6.91 0.61 4.87
CA TYR A 136 5.89 -0.43 4.83
C TYR A 136 5.86 -1.02 3.43
N ASP A 137 5.54 -2.31 3.31
CA ASP A 137 5.26 -2.97 2.05
C ASP A 137 3.75 -2.95 1.77
N ALA A 138 3.36 -2.37 0.64
CA ALA A 138 2.03 -2.49 0.08
C ALA A 138 1.98 -3.65 -0.91
N GLU A 139 1.03 -4.57 -0.76
CA GLU A 139 0.78 -5.66 -1.70
C GLU A 139 -0.65 -5.57 -2.26
N PHE A 140 -0.77 -5.55 -3.59
CA PHE A 140 -2.02 -5.83 -4.29
C PHE A 140 -1.97 -7.27 -4.76
N ASP A 141 -2.99 -8.07 -4.43
CA ASP A 141 -3.17 -9.42 -4.95
C ASP A 141 -4.51 -9.47 -5.71
N ALA A 142 -4.46 -9.34 -7.03
CA ALA A 142 -5.64 -9.14 -7.86
C ALA A 142 -6.06 -10.41 -8.61
N THR A 143 -7.20 -11.00 -8.24
CA THR A 143 -7.65 -12.29 -8.82
C THR A 143 -8.29 -12.14 -10.19
N ASN A 144 -8.84 -10.96 -10.50
CA ASN A 144 -9.38 -10.67 -11.82
C ASN A 144 -8.31 -10.48 -12.90
N LEU A 145 -7.06 -10.25 -12.52
CA LEU A 145 -5.96 -10.01 -13.45
C LEU A 145 -5.22 -11.31 -13.76
N THR A 146 -4.81 -11.48 -15.01
CA THR A 146 -4.08 -12.68 -15.44
C THR A 146 -2.59 -12.41 -15.44
N TRP A 147 -1.84 -13.12 -14.59
CA TRP A 147 -0.39 -13.08 -14.64
C TRP A 147 0.16 -13.78 -15.89
N VAL A 148 1.19 -13.18 -16.48
CA VAL A 148 2.02 -13.76 -17.53
C VAL A 148 3.49 -13.42 -17.22
N ALA A 149 4.43 -14.19 -17.77
CA ALA A 149 5.84 -13.80 -17.66
C ALA A 149 6.02 -12.40 -18.27
N GLN A 150 6.71 -11.50 -17.57
CA GLN A 150 6.76 -10.08 -17.95
C GLN A 150 5.42 -9.36 -17.89
N SER A 151 4.59 -9.73 -16.91
CA SER A 151 3.30 -9.10 -16.67
C SER A 151 3.37 -7.56 -16.73
N PRO A 152 2.48 -6.91 -17.51
CA PRO A 152 2.46 -5.46 -17.73
C PRO A 152 1.95 -4.65 -16.54
N TYR A 153 1.72 -5.28 -15.40
CA TYR A 153 1.06 -4.62 -14.29
C TYR A 153 2.06 -3.82 -13.45
N ARG A 154 1.62 -2.63 -13.06
CA ARG A 154 2.38 -1.70 -12.21
C ARG A 154 1.53 -1.26 -11.03
N LEU A 155 2.13 -1.23 -9.84
CA LEU A 155 1.53 -0.61 -8.68
C LEU A 155 1.92 0.86 -8.62
N MET A 156 0.92 1.73 -8.68
CA MET A 156 1.08 3.18 -8.67
C MET A 156 0.60 3.76 -7.35
N LYS A 157 1.29 4.77 -6.83
CA LYS A 157 0.82 5.60 -5.71
C LYS A 157 0.81 7.08 -6.06
N ALA A 158 -0.10 7.85 -5.46
CA ALA A 158 -0.08 9.31 -5.53
C ALA A 158 -0.60 9.93 -4.23
N PRO A 159 -0.12 11.10 -3.78
CA PRO A 159 -0.90 11.95 -2.90
C PRO A 159 -2.27 12.19 -3.51
N ILE A 160 -3.33 12.33 -2.70
CA ILE A 160 -4.70 12.53 -3.19
C ILE A 160 -4.75 13.69 -4.19
N GLY A 161 -5.13 13.40 -5.44
CA GLY A 161 -5.22 14.38 -6.54
C GLY A 161 -3.88 14.78 -7.16
N GLY A 162 -2.76 14.24 -6.68
CA GLY A 162 -1.41 14.48 -7.18
C GLY A 162 -1.01 13.56 -8.33
N SER A 163 0.21 13.74 -8.84
CA SER A 163 0.80 12.86 -9.86
C SER A 163 1.14 11.49 -9.28
N PHE A 164 0.88 10.45 -10.06
CA PHE A 164 1.29 9.10 -9.70
C PHE A 164 2.78 8.88 -9.92
N VAL A 165 3.33 8.04 -9.07
CA VAL A 165 4.66 7.45 -9.21
C VAL A 165 4.53 5.94 -9.17
N ASP A 166 5.36 5.27 -9.95
CA ASP A 166 5.47 3.82 -9.95
C ASP A 166 6.29 3.38 -8.73
N ILE A 167 5.73 2.48 -7.92
CA ILE A 167 6.39 1.89 -6.75
C ILE A 167 6.62 0.39 -6.91
N THR A 168 6.41 -0.15 -8.12
CA THR A 168 6.56 -1.57 -8.40
C THR A 168 7.98 -2.03 -8.10
N ALA A 169 8.11 -2.90 -7.11
CA ALA A 169 9.33 -3.59 -6.73
C ALA A 169 9.34 -5.05 -7.22
N GLU A 170 8.17 -5.69 -7.28
CA GLU A 170 8.00 -7.08 -7.72
C GLU A 170 6.65 -7.27 -8.42
N VAL A 171 6.57 -8.23 -9.35
CA VAL A 171 5.32 -8.73 -9.94
C VAL A 171 5.37 -10.26 -9.99
N LEU A 172 4.75 -10.92 -9.01
CA LEU A 172 4.88 -12.37 -8.80
C LEU A 172 3.74 -13.18 -9.44
N PRO A 173 4.00 -14.44 -9.83
CA PRO A 173 2.97 -15.34 -10.35
C PRO A 173 1.89 -15.63 -9.32
N GLY A 174 0.65 -15.64 -9.80
CA GLY A 174 -0.56 -15.74 -9.00
C GLY A 174 -1.68 -14.91 -9.65
N SER A 175 -2.68 -14.58 -8.86
CA SER A 175 -3.45 -13.35 -9.01
C SER A 175 -2.47 -12.20 -8.88
N VAL A 176 -2.38 -11.27 -9.84
CA VAL A 176 -1.21 -10.37 -10.01
C VAL A 176 -0.79 -9.75 -8.68
N ARG A 177 0.40 -10.13 -8.20
CA ARG A 177 0.97 -9.67 -6.93
C ARG A 177 2.00 -8.60 -7.17
N SER A 178 1.60 -7.33 -6.99
CA SER A 178 2.54 -6.22 -7.06
C SER A 178 2.86 -5.70 -5.67
N ARG A 179 4.15 -5.49 -5.42
CA ARG A 179 4.66 -4.94 -4.16
C ARG A 179 5.32 -3.61 -4.39
N GLY A 180 5.16 -2.71 -3.44
CA GLY A 180 5.90 -1.46 -3.39
C GLY A 180 5.94 -0.92 -1.97
N CYS A 181 6.99 -0.20 -1.61
CA CYS A 181 7.08 0.42 -0.29
C CYS A 181 7.01 1.95 -0.38
N SER A 182 6.80 2.64 0.74
CA SER A 182 6.70 4.11 0.78
C SER A 182 6.86 4.63 2.21
N GLY A 183 7.20 5.92 2.34
CA GLY A 183 7.25 6.62 3.63
C GLY A 183 5.97 7.39 3.96
N THR A 184 5.02 7.44 3.02
CA THR A 184 3.78 8.24 3.11
C THR A 184 2.58 7.48 2.57
N PHE A 185 1.38 7.74 3.12
CA PHE A 185 0.13 7.18 2.63
C PHE A 185 -0.53 8.06 1.55
N SER A 186 -1.37 7.41 0.73
CA SER A 186 -1.76 7.92 -0.57
C SER A 186 -2.98 7.17 -1.14
N GLU A 187 -3.38 7.53 -2.36
CA GLU A 187 -4.19 6.67 -3.23
C GLU A 187 -3.29 5.67 -3.98
N PHE A 188 -3.77 4.43 -4.13
CA PHE A 188 -3.10 3.33 -4.82
C PHE A 188 -4.00 2.77 -5.90
N VAL A 189 -3.40 2.47 -7.05
CA VAL A 189 -4.07 1.83 -8.18
C VAL A 189 -3.13 0.83 -8.85
N MET A 190 -3.72 -0.21 -9.43
CA MET A 190 -3.02 -1.09 -10.35
C MET A 190 -3.29 -0.62 -11.77
N VAL A 191 -2.24 -0.46 -12.57
CA VAL A 191 -2.36 -0.11 -13.99
C VAL A 191 -1.73 -1.17 -14.86
N VAL A 192 -2.15 -1.20 -16.12
CA VAL A 192 -1.48 -1.96 -17.19
C VAL A 192 -0.60 -1.02 -18.00
N ASP A 193 0.65 -1.43 -18.19
CA ASP A 193 1.66 -0.77 -19.01
C ASP A 193 1.81 -1.53 -20.33
N SER A 194 1.18 -0.99 -21.38
CA SER A 194 1.10 -1.64 -22.68
C SER A 194 2.40 -1.61 -23.48
N VAL A 195 3.35 -0.74 -23.12
CA VAL A 195 4.65 -0.60 -23.78
C VAL A 195 5.73 -0.46 -22.71
N GLN A 196 6.20 -1.59 -22.22
CA GLN A 196 7.25 -1.66 -21.20
C GLN A 196 8.61 -1.24 -21.79
N ASP A 197 9.03 -0.01 -21.55
CA ASP A 197 10.33 0.52 -21.96
C ASP A 197 11.24 0.66 -20.74
N TYR A 198 11.60 -0.51 -20.20
CA TYR A 198 12.41 -0.63 -18.99
C TYR A 198 13.72 0.17 -19.03
N ALA A 199 14.30 0.38 -20.21
CA ALA A 199 15.55 1.15 -20.35
C ALA A 199 15.31 2.64 -20.08
N ASN A 200 14.30 3.23 -20.71
CA ASN A 200 13.95 4.63 -20.51
C ASN A 200 13.32 4.87 -19.12
N GLU A 201 12.49 3.94 -18.66
CA GLU A 201 11.95 3.95 -17.29
C GLU A 201 13.09 3.95 -16.26
N ALA A 202 14.12 3.10 -16.43
CA ALA A 202 15.25 3.04 -15.50
C ALA A 202 16.05 4.35 -15.49
N ILE A 203 16.24 5.00 -16.64
CA ILE A 203 16.88 6.32 -16.73
C ILE A 203 16.09 7.36 -15.92
N ALA A 204 14.77 7.39 -16.08
CA ALA A 204 13.90 8.30 -15.35
C ALA A 204 13.92 8.00 -13.84
N ALA A 205 13.83 6.73 -13.45
CA ALA A 205 13.86 6.29 -12.05
C ALA A 205 15.19 6.62 -11.36
N TYR A 206 16.33 6.44 -12.04
CA TYR A 206 17.63 6.89 -11.52
C TYR A 206 17.71 8.40 -11.31
N ALA A 207 17.13 9.18 -12.23
CA ALA A 207 17.09 10.63 -12.11
C ALA A 207 16.23 11.07 -10.91
N ASP A 208 15.06 10.46 -10.74
CA ASP A 208 14.16 10.70 -9.61
C ASP A 208 14.79 10.32 -8.26
N LEU A 209 15.42 9.14 -8.15
CA LEU A 209 16.20 8.76 -6.96
C LEU A 209 17.33 9.76 -6.69
N GLY A 210 18.04 10.21 -7.73
CA GLY A 210 19.08 11.22 -7.62
C GLY A 210 18.57 12.58 -7.13
N LEU A 211 17.35 12.97 -7.51
CA LEU A 211 16.68 14.18 -7.01
C LEU A 211 16.32 14.05 -5.53
N ALA A 212 15.77 12.91 -5.10
CA ALA A 212 15.45 12.65 -3.70
C ALA A 212 16.70 12.73 -2.78
N LEU A 213 17.86 12.29 -3.28
CA LEU A 213 19.14 12.42 -2.57
C LEU A 213 19.66 13.87 -2.41
N ASN A 214 18.98 14.85 -3.02
CA ASN A 214 19.25 16.28 -2.81
C ASN A 214 18.35 16.93 -1.75
N ASP A 215 17.45 16.17 -1.11
CA ASP A 215 16.58 16.72 -0.08
C ASP A 215 17.38 17.35 1.07
N ASN A 216 16.93 18.51 1.55
CA ASN A 216 17.60 19.27 2.59
C ASN A 216 17.50 18.61 3.98
N ALA A 217 16.51 17.76 4.19
CA ALA A 217 16.36 16.97 5.40
C ALA A 217 17.39 15.83 5.50
N LEU A 218 18.03 15.46 4.38
CA LEU A 218 19.11 14.48 4.37
C LEU A 218 20.39 15.06 4.97
N GLY A 219 20.86 14.46 6.06
CA GLY A 219 22.08 14.84 6.74
C GLY A 219 23.33 14.67 5.86
N PRO A 220 24.40 15.45 6.08
CA PRO A 220 25.58 15.44 5.21
C PRO A 220 26.25 14.07 5.05
N THR A 221 26.33 13.31 6.14
CA THR A 221 26.91 11.95 6.14
C THR A 221 26.07 11.01 5.28
N ALA A 222 24.76 10.96 5.53
CA ALA A 222 23.85 10.10 4.76
C ALA A 222 23.84 10.49 3.28
N ARG A 223 23.79 11.79 2.99
CA ARG A 223 23.87 12.31 1.63
C ARG A 223 25.15 11.87 0.91
N SER A 224 26.30 11.95 1.58
CA SER A 224 27.58 11.54 0.97
C SER A 224 27.61 10.06 0.65
N THR A 225 27.18 9.21 1.59
CA THR A 225 27.15 7.75 1.41
C THR A 225 26.20 7.35 0.29
N LEU A 226 24.93 7.75 0.39
CA LEU A 226 23.89 7.30 -0.53
C LEU A 226 24.10 7.84 -1.95
N LYS A 227 24.67 9.05 -2.12
CA LYS A 227 25.07 9.53 -3.46
C LYS A 227 26.23 8.76 -4.05
N SER A 228 27.14 8.25 -3.23
CA SER A 228 28.21 7.37 -3.71
C SER A 228 27.61 6.06 -4.22
N ASP A 229 26.72 5.43 -3.46
CA ASP A 229 26.08 4.17 -3.86
C ASP A 229 25.24 4.35 -5.13
N HIS A 230 24.42 5.41 -5.18
CA HIS A 230 23.65 5.79 -6.36
C HIS A 230 24.55 5.98 -7.60
N GLY A 231 25.65 6.71 -7.47
CA GLY A 231 26.56 6.98 -8.57
C GLY A 231 27.26 5.72 -9.10
N VAL A 232 27.67 4.81 -8.21
CA VAL A 232 28.30 3.53 -8.61
C VAL A 232 27.27 2.62 -9.29
N SER A 233 26.06 2.55 -8.74
CA SER A 233 24.94 1.80 -9.34
C SER A 233 24.61 2.32 -10.75
N GLN A 234 24.46 3.64 -10.88
CA GLN A 234 24.14 4.29 -12.16
C GLN A 234 25.26 4.07 -13.19
N ALA A 235 26.53 4.11 -12.78
CA ALA A 235 27.65 3.82 -13.66
C ALA A 235 27.62 2.37 -14.17
N ALA A 236 27.30 1.39 -13.31
CA ALA A 236 27.14 -0.01 -13.71
C ALA A 236 25.96 -0.20 -14.68
N PHE A 237 24.83 0.48 -14.44
CA PHE A 237 23.69 0.50 -15.37
C PHE A 237 24.09 1.04 -16.75
N VAL A 238 24.79 2.18 -16.82
CA VAL A 238 25.26 2.77 -18.09
C VAL A 238 26.24 1.83 -18.82
N ALA A 239 27.01 1.03 -18.09
CA ALA A 239 27.89 0.01 -18.65
C ALA A 239 27.14 -1.27 -19.10
N GLY A 240 25.82 -1.36 -18.91
CA GLY A 240 25.02 -2.54 -19.20
C GLY A 240 25.23 -3.70 -18.21
N ASN A 241 25.86 -3.45 -17.07
CA ASN A 241 26.07 -4.44 -16.02
C ASN A 241 24.95 -4.36 -14.98
N TYR A 242 23.78 -4.90 -15.33
CA TYR A 242 22.58 -4.81 -14.49
C TYR A 242 22.72 -5.57 -13.17
N ALA A 243 23.41 -6.72 -13.15
CA ALA A 243 23.64 -7.48 -11.92
C ALA A 243 24.46 -6.69 -10.89
N GLU A 244 25.54 -6.01 -11.31
CA GLU A 244 26.31 -5.13 -10.43
C GLU A 244 25.49 -3.92 -9.99
N ALA A 245 24.74 -3.30 -10.90
CA ALA A 245 23.88 -2.18 -10.56
C ALA A 245 22.85 -2.57 -9.48
N ILE A 246 22.19 -3.73 -9.62
CA ILE A 246 21.27 -4.28 -8.61
C ILE A 246 21.99 -4.47 -7.26
N ALA A 247 23.17 -5.08 -7.24
CA ALA A 247 23.93 -5.25 -6.00
C ALA A 247 24.25 -3.92 -5.30
N ARG A 248 24.49 -2.84 -6.06
CA ARG A 248 24.72 -1.50 -5.52
C ARG A 248 23.45 -0.82 -5.01
N LEU A 249 22.29 -1.13 -5.59
CA LEU A 249 21.00 -0.70 -5.04
C LEU A 249 20.70 -1.44 -3.73
N ASP A 250 21.10 -2.71 -3.61
CA ASP A 250 20.99 -3.46 -2.36
C ASP A 250 21.90 -2.84 -1.27
N ASP A 251 23.14 -2.45 -1.62
CA ASP A 251 24.04 -1.68 -0.73
C ASP A 251 23.40 -0.35 -0.29
N LEU A 252 22.80 0.40 -1.23
CA LEU A 252 22.12 1.67 -0.95
C LEU A 252 20.95 1.47 0.02
N LYS A 253 20.09 0.46 -0.23
CA LYS A 253 18.96 0.13 0.67
C LYS A 253 19.47 -0.24 2.07
N ALA A 254 20.52 -1.04 2.18
CA ALA A 254 21.12 -1.38 3.47
C ALA A 254 21.66 -0.14 4.21
N HIS A 255 22.30 0.78 3.49
CA HIS A 255 22.75 2.03 4.09
C HIS A 255 21.60 2.96 4.50
N CYS A 256 20.45 2.98 3.81
CA CYS A 256 19.26 3.70 4.28
C CYS A 256 18.86 3.23 5.68
N GLY A 257 18.71 1.92 5.90
CA GLY A 257 18.33 1.37 7.20
C GLY A 257 19.36 1.68 8.30
N VAL A 258 20.66 1.59 8.01
CA VAL A 258 21.73 1.91 8.99
C VAL A 258 21.78 3.40 9.34
N LEU A 259 21.45 4.29 8.39
CA LEU A 259 21.52 5.74 8.55
C LEU A 259 20.20 6.35 9.04
N GLY A 260 19.15 5.54 9.18
CA GLY A 260 17.83 5.94 9.64
C GLY A 260 17.86 6.69 10.98
N GLY A 261 16.99 7.69 11.11
CA GLY A 261 16.85 8.53 12.29
C GLY A 261 17.42 9.93 12.09
N PRO A 262 18.37 10.43 12.91
CA PRO A 262 18.80 11.83 12.84
C PRO A 262 19.50 12.24 11.53
N ALA A 263 20.17 11.30 10.84
CA ALA A 263 20.89 11.59 9.60
C ALA A 263 20.00 11.40 8.36
N LEU A 264 19.03 10.49 8.43
CA LEU A 264 18.06 10.22 7.39
C LEU A 264 16.69 10.06 8.08
N PRO A 265 15.82 11.10 8.07
CA PRO A 265 14.53 11.03 8.72
C PRO A 265 13.73 9.81 8.27
N ASN A 266 13.37 8.95 9.22
CA ASN A 266 12.78 7.63 8.95
C ASN A 266 11.44 7.43 9.67
N ALA A 267 10.73 8.50 10.04
CA ALA A 267 9.52 8.38 10.84
C ALA A 267 8.36 9.10 10.18
N TRP A 268 7.19 8.46 10.20
CA TRP A 268 5.92 9.02 9.77
C TRP A 268 4.91 8.95 10.90
N ARG A 269 4.00 9.93 10.98
CA ARG A 269 2.83 9.83 11.87
C ARG A 269 1.59 10.52 11.29
N SER A 270 0.41 10.09 11.74
CA SER A 270 -0.89 10.58 11.28
C SER A 270 -1.08 12.09 11.45
N ALA A 271 -0.31 12.70 12.35
CA ALA A 271 -0.28 14.16 12.54
C ALA A 271 0.32 14.94 11.35
N ARG A 272 0.99 14.25 10.40
CA ARG A 272 1.57 14.81 9.16
C ARG A 272 2.61 15.91 9.38
N ASP A 273 3.38 15.78 10.45
CA ASP A 273 4.41 16.74 10.87
C ASP A 273 5.81 16.12 10.96
N LEU A 274 5.94 14.86 10.54
CA LEU A 274 7.22 14.17 10.30
C LEU A 274 7.32 13.76 8.84
N VAL A 275 8.55 13.72 8.33
CA VAL A 275 8.88 13.26 6.98
C VAL A 275 9.68 11.98 7.09
N ASN A 276 9.23 10.95 6.40
CA ASN A 276 9.91 9.68 6.29
C ASN A 276 10.64 9.60 4.95
N LEU A 277 11.80 10.24 4.88
CA LEU A 277 12.63 10.27 3.68
C LEU A 277 13.29 8.92 3.43
N GLU A 278 13.60 8.18 4.50
CA GLU A 278 14.15 6.83 4.45
C GLU A 278 13.27 5.90 3.61
N GLY A 279 12.00 5.75 3.99
CA GLY A 279 11.07 4.89 3.27
C GLY A 279 10.80 5.33 1.81
N GLU A 280 10.84 6.63 1.51
CA GLU A 280 10.74 7.12 0.12
C GLU A 280 11.99 6.78 -0.70
N LEU A 281 13.19 6.81 -0.11
CA LEU A 281 14.42 6.40 -0.80
C LEU A 281 14.46 4.89 -1.01
N VAL A 282 14.03 4.10 -0.02
CA VAL A 282 13.91 2.64 -0.14
C VAL A 282 12.92 2.27 -1.25
N SER A 283 11.77 2.94 -1.31
CA SER A 283 10.76 2.81 -2.39
C SER A 283 11.35 3.03 -3.78
N LYS A 284 11.97 4.20 -3.99
CA LYS A 284 12.59 4.56 -5.27
C LYS A 284 13.69 3.58 -5.66
N THR A 285 14.48 3.14 -4.68
CA THR A 285 15.55 2.15 -4.89
C THR A 285 14.98 0.80 -5.31
N GLY A 286 13.91 0.34 -4.67
CA GLY A 286 13.18 -0.88 -5.02
C GLY A 286 12.62 -0.83 -6.44
N HIS A 287 12.06 0.32 -6.84
CA HIS A 287 11.56 0.50 -8.21
C HIS A 287 12.69 0.47 -9.26
N VAL A 288 13.81 1.16 -9.03
CA VAL A 288 14.97 1.06 -9.94
C VAL A 288 15.43 -0.39 -10.03
N ARG A 289 15.54 -1.09 -8.89
CA ARG A 289 15.96 -2.50 -8.84
C ARG A 289 15.05 -3.40 -9.65
N PHE A 290 13.73 -3.21 -9.56
CA PHE A 290 12.75 -3.93 -10.36
C PHE A 290 13.00 -3.76 -11.86
N LEU A 291 13.15 -2.52 -12.34
CA LEU A 291 13.40 -2.23 -13.75
C LEU A 291 14.71 -2.85 -14.24
N LEU A 292 15.76 -2.84 -13.40
CA LEU A 292 17.02 -3.50 -13.74
C LEU A 292 16.90 -5.02 -13.75
N GLY A 293 16.12 -5.61 -12.85
CA GLY A 293 15.81 -7.04 -12.89
C GLY A 293 15.18 -7.42 -14.22
N ARG A 294 14.20 -6.63 -14.69
CA ARG A 294 13.56 -6.79 -16.01
C ARG A 294 14.56 -6.76 -17.15
N LEU A 295 15.45 -5.77 -17.15
CA LEU A 295 16.53 -5.67 -18.14
C LEU A 295 17.56 -6.82 -18.05
N ASN A 296 17.73 -7.38 -16.85
CA ASN A 296 18.59 -8.54 -16.58
C ASN A 296 17.93 -9.89 -16.89
N GLY A 297 16.66 -9.89 -17.30
CA GLY A 297 15.90 -11.08 -17.70
C GLY A 297 15.02 -11.69 -16.60
N ASP A 298 14.85 -11.01 -15.46
CA ASP A 298 13.95 -11.46 -14.39
C ASP A 298 12.47 -11.33 -14.81
N PRO A 299 11.61 -12.29 -14.41
CA PRO A 299 10.23 -12.42 -14.84
C PRO A 299 9.24 -11.49 -14.15
#